data_AF-A0A0R3K812-F1
#
_entry.id   AF-A0A0R3K812-F1
#
_cell.length_a   1.000
_cell.length_b   1.000
_cell.length_c   1.000
_cell.angle_alpha   90.00
_cell.angle_beta   90.00
_cell.angle_gamma   90.00
#
_symmetry.space_group_name_H-M   'P 1'
#
loop_
_entity.id
_entity.type
_entity.pdbx_description
1 polymer ?
#
loop_
_entity_poly.entity_id
_entity_poly.type
_entity_poly.pdbx_seq_one_letter_code
_entity_poly.pdbx_strand_id
1 'polypeptide(L)'
;MRVRLKGINWSIKKLADGTSKTYWYAWKGGPRIDAEPGTPEFMRLYNEAVASYKKKSAETFSSLIDYFKDCSEYKDLGEKSKRAYDGYLKLIEAKFGSLPIGALEDKRVRGDFKEFRDSFSDTPRKADYIWTTIARVLSVAKDRGKIAVNVCERGGRLYESDRSEIVWTADDIRAFCGVASVELQAALLLAVWTGQRQGDLLRLTWKDYDGTYIRMRQSKGRGRKARRRVTIPVGPPLKAALDAALKEKRSAVTILVNSFGRPWTEDGFRTSWDKAFRKTSLKDLHFHDLRGTAVTRLALSNCSVPEIASITGHSMKTVQEILDAHYLGGRLELAESAIKKLSEVYG
;
A
#
# COMPACT_ATOMS: atom_id res chain seq x y z
N MET A 1 54.11 14.35 31.77
CA MET A 1 52.67 14.63 31.52
C MET A 1 51.90 13.34 31.77
N ARG A 2 51.07 13.24 32.83
CA ARG A 2 50.27 12.01 33.09
C ARG A 2 49.09 11.97 32.12
N VAL A 3 49.17 11.16 31.09
CA VAL A 3 48.09 10.96 30.11
C VAL A 3 46.98 10.15 30.78
N ARG A 4 45.77 10.72 30.89
CA ARG A 4 44.59 10.01 31.41
C ARG A 4 43.92 9.24 30.27
N LEU A 5 44.23 7.95 30.17
CA LEU A 5 43.64 7.06 29.18
C LEU A 5 42.17 6.77 29.52
N LYS A 6 41.23 7.16 28.65
CA LYS A 6 39.78 6.91 28.82
C LYS A 6 39.42 5.52 28.31
N GLY A 7 38.66 4.76 29.10
CA GLY A 7 38.06 3.49 28.67
C GLY A 7 38.81 2.22 29.09
N ILE A 8 39.96 2.35 29.76
CA ILE A 8 40.71 1.21 30.32
C ILE A 8 39.88 0.49 31.38
N ASN A 9 39.96 -0.84 31.36
CA ASN A 9 39.32 -1.71 32.33
C ASN A 9 40.36 -2.55 33.07
N TRP A 10 40.09 -2.95 34.32
CA TRP A 10 40.97 -3.82 35.10
C TRP A 10 40.19 -4.88 35.88
N SER A 11 40.87 -5.96 36.24
CA SER A 11 40.36 -6.99 37.14
C SER A 11 41.43 -7.38 38.15
N ILE A 12 41.02 -7.80 39.34
CA ILE A 12 41.92 -8.28 40.39
C ILE A 12 41.70 -9.78 40.55
N LYS A 13 42.76 -10.57 40.51
CA LYS A 13 42.71 -12.02 40.73
C LYS A 13 43.59 -12.38 41.92
N LYS A 14 43.05 -13.19 42.85
CA LYS A 14 43.84 -13.83 43.89
C LYS A 14 44.64 -15.00 43.30
N LEU A 15 45.92 -15.04 43.61
CA LEU A 15 46.86 -16.09 43.24
C LEU A 15 46.84 -17.22 44.29
N ALA A 16 47.41 -18.38 43.94
CA ALA A 16 47.42 -19.55 44.81
C ALA A 16 48.25 -19.35 46.10
N ASP A 17 49.17 -18.37 46.09
CA ASP A 17 49.98 -17.96 47.23
C ASP A 17 49.27 -16.93 48.14
N GLY A 18 48.01 -16.60 47.87
CA GLY A 18 47.21 -15.63 48.64
C GLY A 18 47.41 -14.16 48.24
N THR A 19 48.37 -13.86 47.36
CA THR A 19 48.59 -12.50 46.87
C THR A 19 47.56 -12.11 45.79
N SER A 20 47.38 -10.81 45.55
CA SER A 20 46.44 -10.31 44.53
C SER A 20 47.20 -9.66 43.38
N LYS A 21 46.85 -10.02 42.15
CA LYS A 21 47.42 -9.43 40.93
C LYS A 21 46.34 -8.68 40.15
N THR A 22 46.65 -7.45 39.74
CA THR A 22 45.79 -6.63 38.88
C THR A 22 46.14 -6.86 37.42
N TYR A 23 45.15 -7.18 36.60
CA TYR A 23 45.26 -7.31 35.15
C TYR A 23 44.58 -6.14 34.46
N TRP A 24 45.23 -5.60 33.44
CA TRP A 24 44.76 -4.44 32.69
C TRP A 24 44.30 -4.84 31.29
N TYR A 25 43.26 -4.19 30.81
CA TYR A 25 42.64 -4.44 29.51
C TYR A 25 42.40 -3.12 28.81
N ALA A 26 42.57 -3.10 27.49
CA ALA A 26 42.39 -1.89 26.69
C ALA A 26 40.96 -1.31 26.79
N TRP A 27 39.95 -2.17 26.99
CA TRP A 27 38.57 -1.83 27.34
C TRP A 27 37.87 -3.04 28.00
N LYS A 28 36.62 -2.89 28.45
CA LYS A 28 35.84 -4.00 29.02
C LYS A 28 35.61 -5.11 27.98
N GLY A 29 36.21 -6.28 28.18
CA GLY A 29 36.19 -7.40 27.22
C GLY A 29 37.20 -7.26 26.07
N GLY A 30 38.12 -6.30 26.12
CA GLY A 30 39.21 -6.14 25.17
C GLY A 30 40.42 -7.03 25.46
N PRO A 31 41.46 -6.98 24.61
CA PRO A 31 42.70 -7.71 24.84
C PRO A 31 43.38 -7.24 26.12
N ARG A 32 44.06 -8.17 26.80
CA ARG A 32 44.87 -7.90 27.98
C ARG A 32 46.13 -7.15 27.58
N ILE A 33 46.49 -6.12 28.33
CA ILE A 33 47.74 -5.37 28.18
C ILE A 33 48.72 -5.95 29.19
N ASP A 34 49.79 -6.59 28.71
CA ASP A 34 50.81 -7.22 29.55
C ASP A 34 51.98 -6.26 29.80
N ALA A 35 51.67 -5.13 30.43
CA ALA A 35 52.64 -4.11 30.82
C ALA A 35 52.12 -3.35 32.05
N GLU A 36 53.02 -2.63 32.73
CA GLU A 36 52.64 -1.81 33.89
C GLU A 36 52.02 -0.48 33.45
N PRO A 37 50.87 -0.07 34.04
CA PRO A 37 50.23 1.20 33.73
C PRO A 37 51.18 2.39 33.90
N GLY A 38 51.20 3.27 32.88
CA GLY A 38 52.04 4.46 32.88
C GLY A 38 53.42 4.28 32.26
N THR A 39 53.79 3.05 31.86
CA THR A 39 55.02 2.81 31.07
C THR A 39 54.81 3.12 29.58
N PRO A 40 55.89 3.44 28.83
CA PRO A 40 55.82 3.59 27.37
C PRO A 40 55.31 2.32 26.67
N GLU A 41 55.65 1.16 27.21
CA GLU A 41 55.22 -0.13 26.67
C GLU A 41 53.71 -0.35 26.83
N PHE A 42 53.15 0.04 27.98
CA PHE A 42 51.69 0.03 28.19
C PHE A 42 50.97 0.95 27.21
N MET A 43 51.53 2.14 26.95
CA MET A 43 50.98 3.08 25.96
C MET A 43 51.02 2.51 24.55
N ARG A 44 52.13 1.86 24.17
CA ARG A 44 52.30 1.20 22.86
C ARG A 44 51.27 0.09 22.67
N LEU A 45 51.18 -0.84 23.62
CA LEU A 45 50.23 -1.95 23.58
C LEU A 45 48.77 -1.48 23.62
N TYR A 46 48.46 -0.44 24.40
CA TYR A 46 47.14 0.18 24.41
C TYR A 46 46.81 0.78 23.03
N ASN A 47 47.74 1.53 22.44
CA ASN A 47 47.53 2.14 21.12
C ASN A 47 47.43 1.08 20.01
N GLU A 48 48.19 0.00 20.08
CA GLU A 48 48.07 -1.14 19.16
C GLU A 48 46.72 -1.86 19.31
N ALA A 49 46.25 -2.07 20.53
CA ALA A 49 44.93 -2.63 20.80
C ALA A 49 43.81 -1.72 20.27
N VAL A 50 43.93 -0.40 20.45
CA VAL A 50 42.96 0.57 19.93
C VAL A 50 43.03 0.69 18.41
N ALA A 51 44.21 0.63 17.80
CA ALA A 51 44.38 0.67 16.35
C ALA A 51 43.89 -0.61 15.66
N SER A 52 44.04 -1.77 16.32
CA SER A 52 43.52 -3.06 15.85
C SER A 52 42.05 -3.28 16.17
N TYR A 53 41.42 -2.40 16.95
CA TYR A 53 39.98 -2.42 17.22
C TYR A 53 39.18 -2.11 15.94
N LYS A 54 38.95 -3.14 15.14
CA LYS A 54 37.89 -3.13 14.13
C LYS A 54 36.56 -3.06 14.88
N LYS A 55 35.97 -1.87 14.99
CA LYS A 55 34.56 -1.71 15.35
C LYS A 55 33.80 -2.68 14.44
N LYS A 56 33.23 -3.78 14.99
CA LYS A 56 32.29 -4.61 14.22
C LYS A 56 31.35 -3.60 13.57
N SER A 57 31.25 -3.60 12.24
CA SER A 57 30.24 -2.78 11.57
C SER A 57 28.92 -3.21 12.18
N ALA A 58 28.41 -2.41 13.12
CA ALA A 58 27.18 -2.74 13.79
C ALA A 58 26.16 -2.87 12.67
N GLU A 59 25.55 -4.03 12.51
CA GLU A 59 24.43 -4.15 11.59
C GLU A 59 23.46 -3.03 11.96
N THR A 60 23.12 -2.21 10.97
CA THR A 60 22.30 -1.01 11.16
C THR A 60 20.94 -1.20 10.50
N PHE A 61 20.04 -0.24 10.69
CA PHE A 61 18.78 -0.23 9.98
C PHE A 61 18.95 -0.24 8.44
N SER A 62 19.98 0.41 7.90
CA SER A 62 20.32 0.33 6.46
C SER A 62 20.59 -1.12 6.03
N SER A 63 21.34 -1.89 6.82
CA SER A 63 21.55 -3.32 6.53
C SER A 63 20.26 -4.16 6.55
N LEU A 64 19.26 -3.78 7.36
CA LEU A 64 17.94 -4.41 7.33
C LEU A 64 17.13 -4.02 6.08
N ILE A 65 17.29 -2.80 5.58
CA ILE A 65 16.67 -2.36 4.33
C ILE A 65 17.23 -3.16 3.16
N ASP A 66 18.55 -3.29 3.06
CA ASP A 66 19.20 -4.09 2.02
C ASP A 66 18.73 -5.54 2.08
N TYR A 67 18.75 -6.13 3.29
CA TYR A 67 18.24 -7.47 3.52
C TYR A 67 16.77 -7.63 3.08
N PHE A 68 15.91 -6.67 3.42
CA PHE A 68 14.51 -6.68 3.00
C PHE A 68 14.36 -6.68 1.48
N LYS A 69 15.18 -5.90 0.75
CA LYS A 69 15.14 -5.84 -0.71
C LYS A 69 15.59 -7.13 -1.38
N ASP A 70 16.45 -7.91 -0.71
CA ASP A 70 16.89 -9.23 -1.18
C ASP A 70 15.91 -10.36 -0.88
N CYS A 71 14.96 -10.14 0.03
CA CYS A 71 13.97 -11.14 0.42
C CYS A 71 12.86 -11.31 -0.62
N SER A 72 12.24 -12.50 -0.65
CA SER A 72 11.12 -12.81 -1.56
C SER A 72 9.93 -11.88 -1.33
N GLU A 73 9.70 -11.45 -0.09
CA GLU A 73 8.65 -10.53 0.32
C GLU A 73 8.69 -9.18 -0.44
N TYR A 74 9.89 -8.74 -0.83
CA TYR A 74 10.10 -7.56 -1.68
C TYR A 74 10.11 -7.93 -3.15
N LYS A 75 10.83 -9.00 -3.53
CA LYS A 75 10.95 -9.45 -4.93
C LYS A 75 9.61 -9.79 -5.58
N ASP A 76 8.67 -10.33 -4.80
CA ASP A 76 7.31 -10.70 -5.23
C ASP A 76 6.34 -9.49 -5.32
N LEU A 77 6.78 -8.29 -4.92
CA LEU A 77 5.98 -7.08 -5.11
C LEU A 77 5.86 -6.73 -6.59
N GLY A 78 4.72 -6.19 -6.99
CA GLY A 78 4.57 -5.63 -8.34
C GLY A 78 5.45 -4.39 -8.51
N GLU A 79 5.90 -4.12 -9.73
CA GLU A 79 6.83 -3.03 -10.05
C GLU A 79 6.38 -1.64 -9.57
N LYS A 80 5.07 -1.36 -9.61
CA LYS A 80 4.51 -0.12 -9.06
C LYS A 80 4.67 -0.03 -7.54
N SER A 81 4.52 -1.16 -6.84
CA SER A 81 4.73 -1.25 -5.40
C SER A 81 6.21 -1.13 -5.04
N LYS A 82 7.11 -1.81 -5.76
CA LYS A 82 8.57 -1.68 -5.57
C LYS A 82 9.01 -0.22 -5.68
N ARG A 83 8.65 0.46 -6.78
CA ARG A 83 8.93 1.89 -6.98
C ARG A 83 8.45 2.77 -5.83
N ALA A 84 7.25 2.51 -5.30
CA ALA A 84 6.75 3.23 -4.14
C ALA A 84 7.61 2.93 -2.89
N TYR A 85 7.85 1.65 -2.58
CA TYR A 85 8.70 1.24 -1.47
C TYR A 85 10.11 1.85 -1.56
N ASP A 86 10.78 1.78 -2.70
CA ASP A 86 12.15 2.33 -2.88
C ASP A 86 12.23 3.82 -2.52
N GLY A 87 11.22 4.62 -2.89
CA GLY A 87 11.16 6.04 -2.53
C GLY A 87 11.08 6.26 -1.02
N TYR A 88 10.23 5.49 -0.33
CA TYR A 88 10.07 5.59 1.13
C TYR A 88 11.24 4.97 1.89
N LEU A 89 11.81 3.87 1.41
CA LEU A 89 13.00 3.25 1.99
C LEU A 89 14.17 4.24 1.99
N LYS A 90 14.43 4.94 0.89
CA LYS A 90 15.46 6.00 0.83
C LYS A 90 15.21 7.12 1.84
N LEU A 91 13.96 7.57 1.94
CA LEU A 91 13.58 8.62 2.89
C LEU A 91 13.79 8.19 4.34
N ILE A 92 13.43 6.95 4.68
CA ILE A 92 13.61 6.36 6.01
C ILE A 92 15.09 6.13 6.30
N GLU A 93 15.83 5.59 5.33
CA GLU A 93 17.27 5.33 5.44
C GLU A 93 18.06 6.61 5.70
N ALA A 94 17.71 7.73 5.06
CA ALA A 94 18.35 9.01 5.32
C ALA A 94 18.22 9.46 6.80
N LYS A 95 17.14 9.08 7.49
CA LYS A 95 16.90 9.44 8.88
C LYS A 95 17.43 8.41 9.88
N PHE A 96 17.24 7.13 9.59
CA PHE A 96 17.47 6.03 10.55
C PHE A 96 18.53 5.03 10.10
N GLY A 97 19.14 5.19 8.93
CA GLY A 97 20.03 4.20 8.33
C GLY A 97 21.24 3.82 9.20
N SER A 98 21.73 4.73 10.03
CA SER A 98 22.84 4.51 10.97
C SER A 98 22.42 3.94 12.32
N LEU A 99 21.11 3.81 12.59
CA LEU A 99 20.58 3.28 13.83
C LEU A 99 21.03 1.81 14.00
N PRO A 100 21.78 1.47 15.07
CA PRO A 100 22.23 0.10 15.29
C PRO A 100 21.04 -0.85 15.51
N ILE A 101 21.10 -2.08 15.00
CA ILE A 101 20.04 -3.07 15.20
C ILE A 101 19.74 -3.30 16.69
N GLY A 102 20.77 -3.36 17.54
CA GLY A 102 20.57 -3.53 18.98
C GLY A 102 19.83 -2.37 19.66
N ALA A 103 19.79 -1.19 19.05
CA ALA A 103 18.99 -0.07 19.54
C ALA A 103 17.51 -0.18 19.14
N LEU A 104 17.18 -0.93 18.07
CA LEU A 104 15.79 -1.09 17.60
C LEU A 104 14.87 -1.77 18.63
N GLU A 105 15.44 -2.49 19.60
CA GLU A 105 14.69 -3.15 20.66
C GLU A 105 14.35 -2.21 21.83
N ASP A 106 14.92 -1.00 21.88
CA ASP A 106 14.55 0.00 22.88
C ASP A 106 13.14 0.55 22.58
N LYS A 107 12.27 0.53 23.61
CA LYS A 107 10.90 1.07 23.55
C LYS A 107 10.83 2.52 23.08
N ARG A 108 11.89 3.32 23.27
CA ARG A 108 11.98 4.72 22.86
C ARG A 108 12.03 4.88 21.34
N VAL A 109 12.61 3.92 20.62
CA VAL A 109 12.71 3.96 19.15
C VAL A 109 11.34 4.00 18.46
N ARG A 110 10.33 3.38 19.08
CA ARG A 110 8.94 3.51 18.60
C ARG A 110 8.48 4.98 18.61
N GLY A 111 8.86 5.74 19.64
CA GLY A 111 8.61 7.18 19.74
C GLY A 111 9.27 7.93 18.59
N ASP A 112 10.56 7.68 18.34
CA ASP A 112 11.30 8.31 17.25
C ASP A 112 10.67 8.04 15.87
N PHE A 113 10.23 6.80 15.61
CA PHE A 113 9.50 6.46 14.39
C PHE A 113 8.13 7.14 14.30
N LYS A 114 7.46 7.35 15.44
CA LYS A 114 6.18 8.07 15.50
C LYS A 114 6.36 9.55 15.22
N GLU A 115 7.32 10.19 15.85
CA GLU A 115 7.66 11.59 15.60
C GLU A 115 8.03 11.81 14.14
N PHE A 116 8.81 10.91 13.54
CA PHE A 116 9.13 10.98 12.11
C PHE A 116 7.92 10.77 11.20
N ARG A 117 6.99 9.89 11.58
CA ARG A 117 5.72 9.75 10.85
C ARG A 117 4.89 11.02 10.95
N ASP A 118 4.78 11.56 12.16
CA ASP A 118 3.91 12.68 12.49
C ASP A 118 4.46 14.01 11.96
N SER A 119 5.77 14.10 11.66
CA SER A 119 6.35 15.20 10.87
C SER A 119 5.84 15.27 9.42
N PHE A 120 5.07 14.27 8.96
CA PHE A 120 4.37 14.29 7.68
C PHE A 120 2.83 14.31 7.84
N SER A 121 2.32 14.71 9.00
CA SER A 121 0.89 14.73 9.31
C SER A 121 0.05 15.57 8.35
N ASP A 122 0.60 16.66 7.78
CA ASP A 122 -0.05 17.45 6.71
C ASP A 122 -0.28 16.65 5.42
N THR A 123 0.40 15.50 5.28
CA THR A 123 0.24 14.55 4.18
C THR A 123 -0.07 13.15 4.72
N PRO A 124 -1.27 12.90 5.29
CA PRO A 124 -1.54 11.70 6.08
C PRO A 124 -1.26 10.38 5.36
N ARG A 125 -1.55 10.31 4.04
CA ARG A 125 -1.23 9.13 3.22
C ARG A 125 0.26 8.83 3.18
N LYS A 126 1.09 9.87 3.08
CA LYS A 126 2.55 9.76 3.04
C LYS A 126 3.07 9.30 4.40
N ALA A 127 2.58 9.91 5.47
CA ALA A 127 2.88 9.53 6.84
C ALA A 127 2.56 8.05 7.09
N ASP A 128 1.36 7.59 6.76
CA ASP A 128 0.98 6.19 6.88
C ASP A 128 1.86 5.26 6.04
N TYR A 129 2.24 5.68 4.82
CA TYR A 129 3.13 4.88 3.99
C TYR A 129 4.54 4.74 4.59
N ILE A 130 5.08 5.81 5.19
CA ILE A 130 6.35 5.77 5.93
C ILE A 130 6.24 4.73 7.05
N TRP A 131 5.20 4.83 7.89
CA TRP A 131 5.02 3.90 9.00
C TRP A 131 4.89 2.45 8.54
N THR A 132 4.06 2.19 7.53
CA THR A 132 3.86 0.83 7.00
C THR A 132 5.12 0.27 6.36
N THR A 133 5.96 1.12 5.76
CA THR A 133 7.26 0.70 5.21
C THR A 133 8.21 0.26 6.32
N ILE A 134 8.39 1.08 7.37
CA ILE A 134 9.21 0.73 8.53
C ILE A 134 8.70 -0.57 9.18
N ALA A 135 7.39 -0.63 9.45
CA ALA A 135 6.77 -1.80 10.06
C ALA A 135 6.94 -3.06 9.19
N ARG A 136 6.97 -2.93 7.86
CA ARG A 136 7.19 -4.05 6.95
C ARG A 136 8.62 -4.56 6.97
N VAL A 137 9.62 -3.66 6.95
CA VAL A 137 11.04 -4.04 7.08
C VAL A 137 11.27 -4.77 8.40
N LEU A 138 10.79 -4.20 9.51
CA LEU A 138 10.91 -4.81 10.84
C LEU A 138 10.14 -6.14 10.96
N SER A 139 8.98 -6.27 10.31
CA SER A 139 8.25 -7.54 10.27
C SER A 139 9.07 -8.64 9.60
N VAL A 140 9.65 -8.37 8.42
CA VAL A 140 10.47 -9.36 7.72
C VAL A 140 11.74 -9.68 8.49
N ALA A 141 12.38 -8.67 9.10
CA ALA A 141 13.54 -8.87 9.96
C ALA A 141 13.21 -9.76 11.16
N LYS A 142 12.08 -9.52 11.84
CA LYS A 142 11.61 -10.32 12.97
C LYS A 142 11.30 -11.76 12.55
N ASP A 143 10.51 -11.93 11.49
CA ASP A 143 10.10 -13.26 10.99
C ASP A 143 11.29 -14.12 10.56
N ARG A 144 12.40 -13.48 10.16
CA ARG A 144 13.65 -14.14 9.74
C ARG A 144 14.74 -14.13 10.81
N GLY A 145 14.40 -13.81 12.06
CA GLY A 145 15.29 -13.91 13.22
C GLY A 145 16.44 -12.89 13.27
N LYS A 146 16.31 -11.76 12.56
CA LYS A 146 17.30 -10.66 12.59
C LYS A 146 17.12 -9.72 13.79
N ILE A 147 15.89 -9.63 14.31
CA ILE A 147 15.54 -8.85 15.50
C ILE A 147 14.53 -9.65 16.34
N ALA A 148 14.46 -9.41 17.66
CA ALA A 148 13.49 -10.10 18.50
C ALA A 148 12.07 -9.52 18.39
N VAL A 149 11.95 -8.20 18.22
CA VAL A 149 10.67 -7.46 18.32
C VAL A 149 10.50 -6.49 17.16
N ASN A 150 9.27 -6.40 16.63
CA ASN A 150 8.88 -5.33 15.72
C ASN A 150 8.21 -4.20 16.52
N VAL A 151 8.98 -3.16 16.84
CA VAL A 151 8.50 -2.00 17.60
C VAL A 151 7.46 -1.16 16.85
N CYS A 152 7.18 -1.43 15.57
CA CYS A 152 6.22 -0.70 14.73
C CYS A 152 4.90 -1.44 14.51
N GLU A 153 4.64 -2.54 15.23
CA GLU A 153 3.35 -3.23 15.19
C GLU A 153 2.21 -2.29 15.62
N ARG A 154 1.02 -2.47 15.02
CA ARG A 154 -0.23 -1.76 15.35
C ARG A 154 -0.07 -0.23 15.46
N GLY A 155 0.49 0.39 14.42
CA GLY A 155 0.72 1.85 14.42
C GLY A 155 -0.50 2.73 14.27
N GLY A 156 -1.67 2.17 13.95
CA GLY A 156 -2.84 2.95 13.53
C GLY A 156 -2.66 3.60 12.15
N ARG A 157 -3.62 4.42 11.76
CA ARG A 157 -3.63 5.19 10.51
C ARG A 157 -3.97 6.64 10.81
N LEU A 158 -3.40 7.55 10.02
CA LEU A 158 -3.75 8.97 10.01
C LEU A 158 -4.69 9.29 8.84
N TYR A 159 -4.54 8.57 7.73
CA TYR A 159 -5.38 8.76 6.57
C TYR A 159 -6.66 7.95 6.65
N GLU A 160 -7.78 8.65 6.64
CA GLU A 160 -9.09 8.09 6.43
C GLU A 160 -9.75 8.77 5.24
N SER A 161 -10.51 7.98 4.47
CA SER A 161 -11.37 8.51 3.43
C SER A 161 -12.54 7.60 3.29
N ASP A 162 -13.71 8.19 3.42
CA ASP A 162 -14.95 7.57 3.03
C ASP A 162 -15.55 8.37 1.85
N ARG A 163 -15.79 7.66 0.76
CA ARG A 163 -16.49 8.17 -0.43
C ARG A 163 -17.62 7.23 -0.82
N SER A 164 -18.01 6.35 0.12
CA SER A 164 -19.06 5.37 -0.06
C SER A 164 -20.45 6.01 -0.11
N GLU A 165 -20.59 7.32 0.10
CA GLU A 165 -21.84 8.08 -0.06
C GLU A 165 -21.94 8.82 -1.41
N ILE A 166 -20.87 8.84 -2.21
CA ILE A 166 -20.83 9.58 -3.48
C ILE A 166 -21.37 8.74 -4.65
N VAL A 167 -22.47 9.17 -5.26
CA VAL A 167 -23.11 8.56 -6.43
C VAL A 167 -23.23 9.57 -7.56
N TRP A 168 -22.90 9.14 -8.78
CA TRP A 168 -23.20 9.91 -9.98
C TRP A 168 -24.68 9.77 -10.35
N THR A 169 -25.39 10.89 -10.35
CA THR A 169 -26.78 10.95 -10.81
C THR A 169 -26.87 10.80 -12.34
N ALA A 170 -28.08 10.64 -12.87
CA ALA A 170 -28.29 10.66 -14.32
C ALA A 170 -27.85 11.99 -14.94
N ASP A 171 -28.06 13.10 -14.22
CA ASP A 171 -27.74 14.45 -14.68
C ASP A 171 -26.23 14.69 -14.70
N ASP A 172 -25.50 14.19 -13.69
CA ASP A 172 -24.04 14.26 -13.67
C ASP A 172 -23.42 13.52 -14.86
N ILE A 173 -23.95 12.33 -15.16
CA ILE A 173 -23.51 11.56 -16.32
C ILE A 173 -23.82 12.32 -17.62
N ARG A 174 -25.02 12.88 -17.77
CA ARG A 174 -25.39 13.66 -18.95
C ARG A 174 -24.49 14.89 -19.11
N ALA A 175 -24.25 15.63 -18.03
CA ALA A 175 -23.38 16.80 -18.03
C ALA A 175 -21.94 16.46 -18.42
N PHE A 176 -21.38 15.39 -17.85
CA PHE A 176 -20.03 14.94 -18.22
C PHE A 176 -19.96 14.46 -19.67
N CYS A 177 -20.93 13.64 -20.12
CA CYS A 177 -20.98 13.18 -21.51
C CYS A 177 -21.11 14.33 -22.50
N GLY A 178 -21.77 15.44 -22.13
CA GLY A 178 -21.89 16.62 -22.98
C GLY A 178 -20.55 17.31 -23.33
N VAL A 179 -19.50 17.11 -22.53
CA VAL A 179 -18.17 17.72 -22.75
C VAL A 179 -17.04 16.71 -22.98
N ALA A 180 -17.26 15.45 -22.62
CA ALA A 180 -16.27 14.38 -22.71
C ALA A 180 -16.13 13.84 -24.13
N SER A 181 -14.91 13.44 -24.51
CA SER A 181 -14.70 12.75 -25.80
C SER A 181 -15.40 11.40 -25.82
N VAL A 182 -15.65 10.86 -27.01
CA VAL A 182 -16.28 9.55 -27.20
C VAL A 182 -15.52 8.45 -26.45
N GLU A 183 -14.19 8.52 -26.39
CA GLU A 183 -13.35 7.57 -25.63
C GLU A 183 -13.61 7.62 -24.12
N LEU A 184 -13.78 8.81 -23.55
CA LEU A 184 -14.07 8.98 -22.13
C LEU A 184 -15.52 8.58 -21.81
N GLN A 185 -16.46 8.86 -22.71
CA GLN A 185 -17.85 8.40 -22.59
C GLN A 185 -17.93 6.88 -22.61
N ALA A 186 -17.16 6.21 -23.48
CA ALA A 186 -17.08 4.75 -23.50
C ALA A 186 -16.54 4.19 -22.18
N ALA A 187 -15.51 4.82 -21.60
CA ALA A 187 -14.97 4.43 -20.30
C ALA A 187 -15.98 4.63 -19.16
N LEU A 188 -16.73 5.74 -19.16
CA LEU A 188 -17.79 6.01 -18.19
C LEU A 188 -18.89 4.95 -18.30
N LEU A 189 -19.39 4.70 -19.51
CA LEU A 189 -20.43 3.70 -19.76
C LEU A 189 -20.00 2.34 -19.24
N LEU A 190 -18.80 1.89 -19.61
CA LEU A 190 -18.28 0.60 -19.17
C LEU A 190 -18.14 0.54 -17.64
N ALA A 191 -17.69 1.60 -16.99
CA ALA A 191 -17.58 1.66 -15.53
C ALA A 191 -18.93 1.57 -14.81
N VAL A 192 -19.95 2.27 -15.30
CA VAL A 192 -21.29 2.31 -14.68
C VAL A 192 -22.04 0.99 -14.86
N TRP A 193 -21.86 0.30 -15.99
CA TRP A 193 -22.54 -0.97 -16.26
C TRP A 193 -21.85 -2.18 -15.61
N THR A 194 -20.53 -2.13 -15.45
CA THR A 194 -19.77 -3.28 -14.95
C THR A 194 -19.30 -3.12 -13.49
N GLY A 195 -19.28 -1.87 -13.00
CA GLY A 195 -18.73 -1.49 -11.71
C GLY A 195 -17.23 -1.79 -11.57
N GLN A 196 -16.46 -2.01 -12.64
CA GLN A 196 -15.06 -2.44 -12.53
C GLN A 196 -14.09 -1.29 -12.24
N ARG A 197 -12.91 -1.62 -11.71
CA ARG A 197 -11.87 -0.63 -11.39
C ARG A 197 -11.27 -0.05 -12.67
N GLN A 198 -10.88 1.23 -12.67
CA GLN A 198 -10.23 1.89 -13.80
C GLN A 198 -9.13 1.04 -14.44
N GLY A 199 -8.11 0.62 -13.67
CA GLY A 199 -7.01 -0.17 -14.24
C GLY A 199 -7.45 -1.50 -14.84
N ASP A 200 -8.52 -2.11 -14.32
CA ASP A 200 -9.07 -3.36 -14.86
C ASP A 200 -9.81 -3.09 -16.19
N LEU A 201 -10.57 -2.00 -16.28
CA LEU A 201 -11.25 -1.57 -17.50
C LEU A 201 -10.27 -1.22 -18.63
N LEU A 202 -9.19 -0.48 -18.32
CA LEU A 202 -8.20 -0.07 -19.32
C LEU A 202 -7.40 -1.25 -19.91
N ARG A 203 -7.44 -2.43 -19.27
CA ARG A 203 -6.78 -3.65 -19.74
C ARG A 203 -7.72 -4.59 -20.51
N LEU A 204 -9.02 -4.31 -20.54
CA LEU A 204 -9.97 -5.16 -21.25
C LEU A 204 -9.65 -5.17 -22.75
N THR A 205 -9.55 -6.36 -23.31
CA THR A 205 -9.30 -6.61 -24.73
C THR A 205 -10.56 -7.07 -25.43
N TRP A 206 -10.58 -6.96 -26.76
CA TRP A 206 -11.71 -7.49 -27.52
C TRP A 206 -11.86 -9.01 -27.44
N LYS A 207 -10.82 -9.75 -27.04
CA LYS A 207 -10.90 -11.20 -26.76
C LYS A 207 -11.71 -11.52 -25.50
N ASP A 208 -11.86 -10.54 -24.62
CA ASP A 208 -12.62 -10.69 -23.37
C ASP A 208 -14.13 -10.51 -23.60
N TYR A 209 -14.56 -10.04 -24.78
CA TYR A 209 -15.95 -9.79 -25.15
C TYR A 209 -16.39 -10.71 -26.30
N ASP A 210 -17.48 -11.45 -26.11
CA ASP A 210 -18.00 -12.40 -27.11
C ASP A 210 -19.32 -11.94 -27.77
N GLY A 211 -19.73 -10.70 -27.55
CA GLY A 211 -21.04 -10.18 -27.98
C GLY A 211 -22.12 -10.26 -26.89
N THR A 212 -21.97 -11.11 -25.89
CA THR A 212 -22.98 -11.33 -24.83
C THR A 212 -22.41 -11.12 -23.43
N TYR A 213 -21.13 -11.46 -23.23
CA TYR A 213 -20.45 -11.41 -21.94
C TYR A 213 -19.10 -10.72 -22.06
N ILE A 214 -18.71 -10.02 -21.00
CA ILE A 214 -17.32 -9.62 -20.73
C ILE A 214 -16.75 -10.55 -19.68
N ARG A 215 -15.65 -11.24 -20.00
CA ARG A 215 -14.94 -12.15 -19.08
C ARG A 215 -13.60 -11.58 -18.71
N MET A 216 -13.38 -11.33 -17.43
CA MET A 216 -12.13 -10.73 -16.99
C MET A 216 -11.66 -11.25 -15.65
N ARG A 217 -10.35 -11.11 -15.42
CA ARG A 217 -9.74 -11.38 -14.13
C ARG A 217 -9.28 -10.06 -13.52
N GLN A 218 -9.85 -9.70 -12.36
CA GLN A 218 -9.45 -8.48 -11.67
C GLN A 218 -7.97 -8.52 -11.28
N SER A 219 -7.25 -7.40 -11.45
CA SER A 219 -5.80 -7.34 -11.20
C SER A 219 -5.41 -7.28 -9.73
N LYS A 220 -6.28 -6.70 -8.88
CA LYS A 220 -6.06 -6.53 -7.44
C LYS A 220 -6.69 -7.67 -6.65
N GLY A 221 -5.93 -8.15 -5.66
CA GLY A 221 -6.32 -9.20 -4.71
C GLY A 221 -5.13 -10.04 -4.27
N ARG A 222 -5.11 -10.50 -3.02
CA ARG A 222 -4.12 -11.45 -2.47
C ARG A 222 -4.83 -12.56 -1.68
N GLY A 223 -4.21 -13.73 -1.60
CA GLY A 223 -4.74 -14.88 -0.85
C GLY A 223 -6.15 -15.30 -1.30
N ARG A 224 -7.06 -15.57 -0.37
CA ARG A 224 -8.46 -15.94 -0.65
C ARG A 224 -9.27 -14.84 -1.37
N LYS A 225 -8.77 -13.60 -1.42
CA LYS A 225 -9.34 -12.48 -2.20
C LYS A 225 -8.67 -12.33 -3.57
N ALA A 226 -7.87 -13.30 -4.01
CA ALA A 226 -7.08 -13.21 -5.23
C ALA A 226 -7.97 -13.01 -6.45
N ARG A 227 -7.68 -11.95 -7.20
CA ARG A 227 -7.91 -11.78 -8.65
C ARG A 227 -9.11 -12.56 -9.17
N ARG A 228 -10.30 -12.18 -8.69
CA ARG A 228 -11.56 -12.86 -9.00
C ARG A 228 -11.80 -12.85 -10.50
N ARG A 229 -12.25 -13.99 -11.01
CA ARG A 229 -12.81 -14.08 -12.36
C ARG A 229 -14.25 -13.60 -12.29
N VAL A 230 -14.59 -12.66 -13.16
CA VAL A 230 -15.90 -12.04 -13.25
C VAL A 230 -16.39 -12.25 -14.68
N THR A 231 -17.62 -12.70 -14.83
CA THR A 231 -18.31 -12.81 -16.12
C THR A 231 -19.52 -11.90 -16.04
N ILE A 232 -19.54 -10.86 -16.88
CA ILE A 232 -20.50 -9.77 -16.82
C ILE A 232 -21.40 -9.87 -18.04
N PRO A 233 -22.71 -10.16 -17.87
CA PRO A 233 -23.66 -10.05 -18.96
C PRO A 233 -23.72 -8.61 -19.47
N VAL A 234 -23.68 -8.44 -20.79
CA VAL A 234 -23.69 -7.14 -21.44
C VAL A 234 -25.12 -6.77 -21.81
N GLY A 235 -25.69 -5.81 -21.10
CA GLY A 235 -27.03 -5.29 -21.39
C GLY A 235 -27.11 -4.54 -22.72
N PRO A 236 -28.32 -4.32 -23.29
CA PRO A 236 -28.48 -3.79 -24.64
C PRO A 236 -27.76 -2.45 -24.91
N PRO A 237 -27.79 -1.44 -24.02
CA PRO A 237 -27.10 -0.17 -24.26
C PRO A 237 -25.57 -0.32 -24.32
N LEU A 238 -25.01 -1.16 -23.43
CA LEU A 238 -23.57 -1.44 -23.44
C LEU A 238 -23.18 -2.25 -24.67
N LYS A 239 -24.01 -3.23 -25.07
CA LYS A 239 -23.79 -4.05 -26.27
C LYS A 239 -23.73 -3.18 -27.53
N ALA A 240 -24.69 -2.28 -27.70
CA ALA A 240 -24.74 -1.37 -28.84
C ALA A 240 -23.47 -0.52 -28.94
N ALA A 241 -23.01 0.04 -27.82
CA ALA A 241 -21.79 0.84 -27.78
C ALA A 241 -20.52 0.02 -28.08
N LEU A 242 -20.41 -1.19 -27.53
CA LEU A 242 -19.27 -2.08 -27.78
C LEU A 242 -19.23 -2.56 -29.24
N ASP A 243 -20.38 -2.93 -29.81
CA ASP A 243 -20.45 -3.39 -31.19
C ASP A 243 -20.15 -2.28 -32.19
N ALA A 244 -20.57 -1.04 -31.90
CA ALA A 244 -20.19 0.13 -32.68
C ALA A 244 -18.68 0.38 -32.63
N ALA A 245 -18.10 0.38 -31.41
CA ALA A 245 -16.68 0.58 -31.21
C ALA A 245 -15.82 -0.53 -31.87
N LEU A 246 -16.28 -1.78 -31.86
CA LEU A 246 -15.60 -2.90 -32.52
C LEU A 246 -15.56 -2.73 -34.04
N LYS A 247 -16.62 -2.19 -34.65
CA LYS A 247 -16.68 -1.91 -36.09
C LYS A 247 -15.70 -0.79 -36.48
N GLU A 248 -15.66 0.30 -35.72
CA GLU A 248 -14.81 1.45 -36.01
C GLU A 248 -13.32 1.19 -35.72
N LYS A 249 -13.02 0.45 -34.65
CA LYS A 249 -11.67 0.32 -34.09
C LYS A 249 -11.16 -1.13 -34.11
N ARG A 250 -11.45 -1.86 -35.18
CA ARG A 250 -11.19 -3.30 -35.32
C ARG A 250 -9.71 -3.69 -35.15
N SER A 251 -8.77 -2.77 -35.39
CA SER A 251 -7.33 -3.00 -35.23
C SER A 251 -6.82 -2.78 -33.80
N ALA A 252 -7.62 -2.18 -32.91
CA ALA A 252 -7.23 -1.98 -31.52
C ALA A 252 -7.22 -3.30 -30.75
N VAL A 253 -6.24 -3.47 -29.85
CA VAL A 253 -6.18 -4.65 -28.97
C VAL A 253 -7.13 -4.50 -27.78
N THR A 254 -7.18 -3.30 -27.18
CA THR A 254 -8.02 -2.97 -26.04
C THR A 254 -9.36 -2.38 -26.45
N ILE A 255 -10.40 -2.62 -25.65
CA ILE A 255 -11.73 -2.02 -25.84
C ILE A 255 -11.65 -0.50 -25.66
N LEU A 256 -10.98 -0.06 -24.59
CA LEU A 256 -10.76 1.36 -24.33
C LEU A 256 -9.43 1.80 -24.95
N VAL A 257 -9.51 2.77 -25.86
CA VAL A 257 -8.35 3.42 -26.48
C VAL A 257 -8.48 4.94 -26.37
N ASN A 258 -7.36 5.64 -26.48
CA ASN A 258 -7.33 7.10 -26.54
C ASN A 258 -7.69 7.62 -27.95
N SER A 259 -7.69 8.95 -28.11
CA SER A 259 -7.98 9.62 -29.37
C SER A 259 -7.02 9.26 -30.52
N PHE A 260 -5.86 8.67 -30.22
CA PHE A 260 -4.90 8.18 -31.21
C PHE A 260 -5.09 6.69 -31.53
N GLY A 261 -6.17 6.05 -31.04
CA GLY A 261 -6.42 4.63 -31.22
C GLY A 261 -5.49 3.71 -30.43
N ARG A 262 -4.71 4.24 -29.47
CA ARG A 262 -3.76 3.47 -28.66
C ARG A 262 -4.34 3.11 -27.29
N PRO A 263 -3.93 1.99 -26.67
CA PRO A 263 -4.34 1.66 -25.31
C PRO A 263 -4.03 2.80 -24.32
N TRP A 264 -4.94 3.04 -23.39
CA TRP A 264 -4.74 4.04 -22.34
C TRP A 264 -3.66 3.61 -21.34
N THR A 265 -2.81 4.57 -20.95
CA THR A 265 -2.06 4.47 -19.68
C THR A 265 -2.95 4.94 -18.52
N GLU A 266 -2.73 4.45 -17.30
CA GLU A 266 -3.50 4.87 -16.11
C GLU A 266 -3.44 6.39 -15.90
N ASP A 267 -2.27 6.98 -16.06
CA ASP A 267 -2.04 8.42 -15.84
C ASP A 267 -2.51 9.27 -17.01
N GLY A 268 -2.37 8.78 -18.25
CA GLY A 268 -2.90 9.46 -19.44
C GLY A 268 -4.44 9.53 -19.41
N PHE A 269 -5.08 8.44 -18.98
CA PHE A 269 -6.53 8.41 -18.77
C PHE A 269 -6.95 9.40 -17.69
N ARG A 270 -6.31 9.36 -16.50
CA ARG A 270 -6.64 10.26 -15.38
C ARG A 270 -6.49 11.73 -15.80
N THR A 271 -5.40 12.07 -16.47
CA THR A 271 -5.17 13.43 -16.97
C THR A 271 -6.25 13.88 -17.95
N SER A 272 -6.68 13.00 -18.86
CA SER A 272 -7.72 13.31 -19.84
C SER A 272 -9.10 13.43 -19.20
N TRP A 273 -9.40 12.54 -18.25
CA TRP A 273 -10.60 12.58 -17.44
C TRP A 273 -10.70 13.88 -16.65
N ASP A 274 -9.65 14.26 -15.92
CA ASP A 274 -9.60 15.48 -15.10
C ASP A 274 -9.77 16.73 -15.98
N LYS A 275 -9.17 16.76 -17.17
CA LYS A 275 -9.36 17.83 -18.14
C LYS A 275 -10.80 17.95 -18.63
N ALA A 276 -11.47 16.84 -18.91
CA ALA A 276 -12.88 16.84 -19.29
C ALA A 276 -13.77 17.26 -18.13
N PHE A 277 -13.51 16.74 -16.92
CA PHE A 277 -14.26 17.04 -15.71
C PHE A 277 -14.23 18.53 -15.38
N ARG A 278 -13.07 19.20 -15.51
CA ARG A 278 -12.92 20.65 -15.31
C ARG A 278 -13.75 21.53 -16.26
N LYS A 279 -14.26 20.97 -17.36
CA LYS A 279 -15.18 21.69 -18.28
C LYS A 279 -16.63 21.63 -17.81
N THR A 280 -16.94 20.81 -16.82
CA THR A 280 -18.27 20.69 -16.23
C THR A 280 -18.38 21.59 -15.00
N SER A 281 -19.61 21.86 -14.54
CA SER A 281 -19.89 22.50 -13.24
C SER A 281 -19.90 21.50 -12.07
N LEU A 282 -19.59 20.22 -12.33
CA LEU A 282 -19.65 19.15 -11.33
C LEU A 282 -18.55 19.33 -10.28
N LYS A 283 -18.85 18.96 -9.04
CA LYS A 283 -17.93 19.06 -7.90
C LYS A 283 -17.84 17.71 -7.19
N ASP A 284 -16.64 17.39 -6.74
CA ASP A 284 -16.35 16.23 -5.88
C ASP A 284 -16.81 14.85 -6.43
N LEU A 285 -16.79 14.68 -7.75
CA LEU A 285 -17.07 13.40 -8.41
C LEU A 285 -15.82 12.87 -9.12
N HIS A 286 -15.42 11.65 -8.79
CA HIS A 286 -14.26 11.00 -9.39
C HIS A 286 -14.65 9.74 -10.17
N PHE A 287 -13.79 9.33 -11.11
CA PHE A 287 -14.02 8.11 -11.89
C PHE A 287 -14.19 6.87 -11.01
N HIS A 288 -13.46 6.79 -9.88
CA HIS A 288 -13.55 5.62 -9.01
C HIS A 288 -14.88 5.54 -8.25
N ASP A 289 -15.62 6.64 -8.11
CA ASP A 289 -16.95 6.69 -7.48
C ASP A 289 -18.02 6.01 -8.37
N LEU A 290 -17.75 5.85 -9.69
CA LEU A 290 -18.64 5.15 -10.63
C LEU A 290 -18.85 3.67 -10.23
N ARG A 291 -17.92 3.08 -9.50
CA ARG A 291 -18.05 1.71 -8.98
C ARG A 291 -19.10 1.62 -7.86
N GLY A 292 -19.18 2.63 -6.99
CA GLY A 292 -20.28 2.77 -6.02
C GLY A 292 -21.59 3.06 -6.74
N THR A 293 -21.56 3.94 -7.73
CA THR A 293 -22.71 4.25 -8.60
C THR A 293 -23.30 3.00 -9.26
N ALA A 294 -22.46 2.10 -9.79
CA ALA A 294 -22.91 0.84 -10.40
C ALA A 294 -23.60 -0.07 -9.38
N VAL A 295 -23.05 -0.18 -8.16
CA VAL A 295 -23.66 -0.94 -7.05
C VAL A 295 -25.04 -0.38 -6.70
N THR A 296 -25.13 0.94 -6.52
CA THR A 296 -26.39 1.63 -6.19
C THR A 296 -27.43 1.46 -7.29
N ARG A 297 -27.04 1.56 -8.58
CA ARG A 297 -27.95 1.34 -9.71
C ARG A 297 -28.48 -0.09 -9.76
N LEU A 298 -27.64 -1.09 -9.54
CA LEU A 298 -28.08 -2.48 -9.50
C LEU A 298 -29.05 -2.73 -8.33
N ALA A 299 -28.80 -2.13 -7.17
CA ALA A 299 -29.71 -2.23 -6.04
C ALA A 299 -31.07 -1.56 -6.33
N LEU A 300 -31.08 -0.36 -6.91
CA LEU A 300 -32.30 0.33 -7.36
C LEU A 300 -33.07 -0.48 -8.42
N SER A 301 -32.37 -1.29 -9.21
CA SER A 301 -32.97 -2.27 -10.14
C SER A 301 -33.43 -3.56 -9.45
N ASN A 302 -33.57 -3.57 -8.12
CA ASN A 302 -33.98 -4.71 -7.30
C ASN A 302 -33.04 -5.92 -7.31
N CYS A 303 -31.76 -5.76 -7.72
CA CYS A 303 -30.80 -6.86 -7.61
C CYS A 303 -30.44 -7.12 -6.13
N SER A 304 -30.35 -8.40 -5.78
CA SER A 304 -29.88 -8.88 -4.49
C SER A 304 -28.37 -8.67 -4.32
N VAL A 305 -27.91 -8.63 -3.06
CA VAL A 305 -26.47 -8.50 -2.74
C VAL A 305 -25.61 -9.57 -3.45
N PRO A 306 -26.01 -10.86 -3.53
CA PRO A 306 -25.27 -11.86 -4.30
C PRO A 306 -25.13 -11.53 -5.79
N GLU A 307 -26.21 -11.07 -6.43
CA GLU A 307 -26.21 -10.69 -7.85
C GLU A 307 -25.28 -9.51 -8.10
N ILE A 308 -25.37 -8.46 -7.28
CA ILE A 308 -24.50 -7.29 -7.35
C ILE A 308 -23.02 -7.69 -7.17
N ALA A 309 -22.73 -8.54 -6.18
CA ALA A 309 -21.38 -9.01 -5.91
C ALA A 309 -20.80 -9.84 -7.06
N SER A 310 -21.65 -10.63 -7.75
CA SER A 310 -21.25 -11.45 -8.89
C SER A 310 -20.79 -10.62 -10.09
N ILE A 311 -21.47 -9.50 -10.38
CA ILE A 311 -21.15 -8.60 -11.50
C ILE A 311 -19.98 -7.69 -11.14
N THR A 312 -20.03 -7.05 -9.97
CA THR A 312 -19.03 -6.04 -9.60
C THR A 312 -17.72 -6.67 -9.08
N GLY A 313 -17.76 -7.93 -8.64
CA GLY A 313 -16.65 -8.65 -8.01
C GLY A 313 -16.32 -8.21 -6.59
N HIS A 314 -17.17 -7.39 -5.94
CA HIS A 314 -17.03 -7.01 -4.53
C HIS A 314 -17.22 -8.19 -3.58
N SER A 315 -16.68 -8.10 -2.37
CA SER A 315 -17.11 -9.01 -1.30
C SER A 315 -18.54 -8.66 -0.89
N MET A 316 -19.32 -9.64 -0.45
CA MET A 316 -20.69 -9.42 0.03
C MET A 316 -20.73 -8.33 1.12
N LYS A 317 -19.78 -8.39 2.06
CA LYS A 317 -19.60 -7.36 3.10
C LYS A 317 -19.42 -5.97 2.51
N THR A 318 -18.59 -5.83 1.48
CA THR A 318 -18.33 -4.54 0.84
C THR A 318 -19.55 -4.02 0.06
N VAL A 319 -20.32 -4.92 -0.57
CA VAL A 319 -21.59 -4.50 -1.19
C VAL A 319 -22.52 -4.00 -0.09
N GLN A 320 -22.67 -4.74 1.00
CA GLN A 320 -23.50 -4.35 2.13
C GLN A 320 -23.08 -2.98 2.70
N GLU A 321 -21.79 -2.76 2.95
CA GLU A 321 -21.26 -1.46 3.41
C GLU A 321 -21.65 -0.30 2.48
N ILE A 322 -21.58 -0.50 1.16
CA ILE A 322 -21.98 0.51 0.17
C ILE A 322 -23.51 0.73 0.19
N LEU A 323 -24.29 -0.34 0.34
CA LEU A 323 -25.74 -0.25 0.44
C LEU A 323 -26.19 0.36 1.76
N ASP A 324 -25.50 0.11 2.86
CA ASP A 324 -25.80 0.73 4.15
C ASP A 324 -25.63 2.25 4.08
N ALA A 325 -24.58 2.72 3.38
CA ALA A 325 -24.33 4.14 3.15
C ALA A 325 -25.37 4.84 2.23
N HIS A 326 -25.88 4.14 1.19
CA HIS A 326 -26.69 4.78 0.15
C HIS A 326 -28.16 4.35 0.06
N TYR A 327 -28.43 3.09 0.41
CA TYR A 327 -29.64 2.35 0.05
C TYR A 327 -30.50 2.08 1.28
N LEU A 328 -29.92 1.59 2.37
CA LEU A 328 -30.66 1.16 3.57
C LEU A 328 -30.92 2.27 4.60
N GLY A 329 -30.45 3.49 4.34
CA GLY A 329 -30.79 4.69 5.11
C GLY A 329 -32.23 5.16 4.88
N GLY A 330 -33.21 4.42 5.40
CA GLY A 330 -34.59 4.89 5.63
C GLY A 330 -35.43 5.24 4.39
N ARG A 331 -35.07 4.77 3.18
CA ARG A 331 -35.84 5.08 1.97
C ARG A 331 -37.19 4.34 1.96
N LEU A 332 -38.27 5.12 2.02
CA LEU A 332 -39.66 4.65 1.94
C LEU A 332 -39.89 3.68 0.77
N GLU A 333 -39.31 3.97 -0.40
CA GLU A 333 -39.42 3.16 -1.62
C GLU A 333 -38.98 1.70 -1.44
N LEU A 334 -38.01 1.44 -0.55
CA LEU A 334 -37.55 0.09 -0.25
C LEU A 334 -38.46 -0.64 0.71
N ALA A 335 -39.01 0.07 1.69
CA ALA A 335 -40.04 -0.47 2.55
C ALA A 335 -41.29 -0.80 1.73
N GLU A 336 -41.70 0.07 0.80
CA GLU A 336 -42.82 -0.14 -0.12
C GLU A 336 -42.56 -1.32 -1.07
N SER A 337 -41.38 -1.41 -1.69
CA SER A 337 -41.00 -2.55 -2.53
C SER A 337 -40.97 -3.87 -1.73
N ALA A 338 -40.45 -3.84 -0.51
CA ALA A 338 -40.41 -5.02 0.37
C ALA A 338 -41.82 -5.48 0.75
N ILE A 339 -42.71 -4.57 1.13
CA ILE A 339 -44.12 -4.88 1.42
C ILE A 339 -44.84 -5.37 0.16
N LYS A 340 -44.61 -4.76 -1.00
CA LYS A 340 -45.19 -5.22 -2.28
C LYS A 340 -44.80 -6.68 -2.56
N LYS A 341 -43.52 -7.03 -2.44
CA LYS A 341 -43.04 -8.41 -2.62
C LYS A 341 -43.61 -9.37 -1.58
N LEU A 342 -43.73 -8.93 -0.33
CA LEU A 342 -44.33 -9.73 0.74
C LEU A 342 -45.80 -10.04 0.41
N SER A 343 -46.57 -9.04 -0.03
CA SER A 343 -47.95 -9.20 -0.45
C SER A 343 -48.10 -10.05 -1.72
N GLU A 344 -47.16 -9.98 -2.68
CA GLU A 344 -47.19 -10.86 -3.86
C GLU A 344 -47.00 -12.34 -3.51
N VAL A 345 -46.29 -12.64 -2.41
CA VAL A 345 -45.99 -14.02 -1.99
C VAL A 345 -47.02 -14.57 -1.00
N TYR A 346 -47.56 -13.72 -0.12
CA TYR A 346 -48.40 -14.14 1.02
C TYR A 346 -49.75 -13.43 1.13
N GLY A 347 -50.04 -12.47 0.24
CA GLY A 347 -51.24 -11.61 0.30
C GLY A 347 -52.40 -12.07 -0.57
#